data_AF-A0A286XM81-F1
#
_entry.id   AF-A0A286XM81-F1
#
_cell.length_a   1.000
_cell.length_b   1.000
_cell.length_c   1.000
_cell.angle_alpha   90.00
_cell.angle_beta   90.00
_cell.angle_gamma   90.00
#
_symmetry.space_group_name_H-M   'P 1'
#
loop_
_entity.id
_entity.type
_entity.pdbx_description
1 polymer ?
#
loop_
_entity_poly.entity_id
_entity_poly.type
_entity_poly.pdbx_seq_one_letter_code
_entity_poly.pdbx_strand_id
1 'polypeptide(L)' 'MHALLRAAGLGFLPLLLLSLAQDTPEAQRMKTDCNKTVPGTIYEYGALTLLGEEYIQFKQFAGKHVLFVNVATY' A
#
# COMPACT_ATOMS: atom_id res chain seq x y z
N MET A 1 54.71 -19.59 -19.69
CA MET A 1 53.29 -19.22 -19.48
C MET A 1 53.10 -18.44 -18.16
N HIS A 2 53.70 -17.27 -17.95
CA HIS A 2 53.47 -16.53 -16.68
C HIS A 2 53.39 -15.00 -16.81
N ALA A 3 53.54 -14.44 -18.02
CA ALA A 3 53.31 -13.01 -18.28
C ALA A 3 51.86 -12.68 -18.72
N LEU A 4 50.96 -13.66 -18.71
CA LEU A 4 49.54 -13.48 -19.07
C LEU A 4 48.57 -13.64 -17.87
N LEU A 5 49.08 -13.91 -16.67
CA LEU A 5 48.28 -14.24 -15.50
C LEU A 5 48.41 -13.20 -14.37
N ARG A 6 48.44 -11.90 -14.69
CA ARG A 6 48.47 -10.84 -13.66
C ARG A 6 47.54 -9.64 -13.89
N ALA A 7 46.72 -9.65 -14.94
CA ALA A 7 45.85 -8.52 -15.26
C ALA A 7 44.36 -8.74 -14.91
N ALA A 8 43.96 -9.94 -14.49
CA ALA A 8 42.54 -10.30 -14.39
C ALA A 8 41.92 -10.15 -12.99
N GLY A 9 42.69 -9.84 -11.94
CA GLY A 9 42.17 -9.81 -10.56
C GLY A 9 41.75 -8.43 -10.04
N LEU A 10 42.47 -7.37 -10.45
CA LEU A 10 42.27 -6.01 -9.91
C LEU A 10 41.22 -5.19 -10.66
N GLY A 11 40.90 -5.53 -11.91
CA GLY A 11 39.84 -4.87 -12.67
C GLY A 11 38.44 -5.39 -12.32
N PHE A 12 38.34 -6.60 -11.78
CA PHE A 12 37.05 -7.19 -11.37
C PHE A 12 36.55 -6.61 -10.05
N LEU A 13 37.44 -6.22 -9.13
CA LEU A 13 37.07 -5.67 -7.84
C LEU A 13 36.23 -4.38 -7.95
N PRO A 14 36.58 -3.36 -8.77
CA PRO A 14 35.74 -2.17 -8.94
C PRO A 14 34.41 -2.47 -9.64
N LEU A 15 34.39 -3.45 -10.56
CA LEU A 15 33.17 -3.93 -11.22
C LEU A 15 32.22 -4.64 -10.23
N LEU A 16 32.78 -5.44 -9.32
CA LEU A 16 32.05 -6.14 -8.26
C LEU A 16 31.48 -5.15 -7.23
N LEU A 17 32.25 -4.10 -6.90
CA LEU A 17 31.81 -3.02 -6.02
C LEU A 17 30.68 -2.20 -6.65
N LEU A 18 30.70 -1.96 -7.97
CA LEU A 18 29.62 -1.25 -8.67
C LEU A 18 28.31 -2.05 -8.70
N SER A 19 28.40 -3.39 -8.82
CA SER A 19 27.23 -4.26 -8.73
C SER A 19 26.61 -4.34 -7.33
N LEU A 20 27.43 -4.17 -6.27
CA LEU A 20 26.94 -4.06 -4.89
C LEU A 20 26.44 -2.66 -4.55
N ALA A 21 26.92 -1.62 -5.25
CA ALA A 21 26.46 -0.24 -5.12
C ALA A 21 25.12 0.02 -5.83
N GLN A 22 24.51 -0.98 -6.49
CA GLN A 22 23.08 -0.97 -6.79
C GLN A 22 22.26 -1.18 -5.50
N ASP A 23 22.52 -0.37 -4.48
CA ASP A 23 21.41 0.13 -3.67
C ASP A 23 20.57 0.94 -4.66
N THR A 24 19.61 0.24 -5.28
CA THR A 24 18.42 0.92 -5.76
C THR A 24 18.04 1.88 -4.66
N PRO A 25 17.85 3.18 -4.94
CA PRO A 25 17.22 4.05 -3.98
C PRO A 25 16.02 3.25 -3.52
N GLU A 26 15.93 3.05 -2.21
CA GLU A 26 14.68 2.71 -1.58
C GLU A 26 13.70 3.83 -1.98
N ALA A 27 13.18 3.77 -3.20
CA ALA A 27 11.76 3.59 -3.38
C ALA A 27 11.38 2.31 -2.62
N GLN A 28 11.56 2.31 -1.29
CA GLN A 28 10.41 2.32 -0.41
C GLN A 28 9.38 3.17 -1.15
N ARG A 29 8.63 2.49 -2.03
CA ARG A 29 7.26 2.84 -2.31
C ARG A 29 6.70 2.88 -0.90
N MET A 30 6.74 4.06 -0.29
CA MET A 30 5.99 4.34 0.90
C MET A 30 4.61 4.02 0.42
N LYS A 31 4.15 2.80 0.74
CA LYS A 31 2.83 2.32 0.36
C LYS A 31 1.96 3.12 1.30
N THR A 32 1.72 4.37 0.90
CA THR A 32 0.82 5.25 1.59
C THR A 32 -0.48 4.49 1.56
N ASP A 33 -0.95 4.10 2.73
CA ASP A 33 -2.30 3.61 2.86
C ASP A 33 -3.21 4.77 2.45
N CYS A 34 -3.59 4.81 1.17
CA CYS A 34 -4.50 5.79 0.62
C CYS A 34 -5.92 5.61 1.19
N ASN A 35 -6.15 4.53 1.95
CA ASN A 35 -7.40 4.20 2.58
C ASN A 35 -7.27 4.16 4.11
N LYS A 36 -6.38 5.00 4.67
CA LYS A 36 -6.46 5.35 6.09
C LYS A 36 -7.90 5.80 6.36
N THR A 37 -8.52 5.23 7.40
CA THR A 37 -9.84 5.68 7.87
C THR A 37 -9.81 7.20 7.95
N VAL A 38 -10.65 7.86 7.17
CA VAL A 38 -10.72 9.31 7.13
C VAL A 38 -11.66 9.72 8.26
N PRO A 39 -11.14 10.27 9.36
CA PRO A 39 -11.98 10.63 10.49
C PRO A 39 -12.99 11.71 10.11
N GLY A 40 -14.15 11.70 10.77
CA GLY A 40 -15.25 12.63 10.45
C GLY A 40 -16.00 12.30 9.16
N THR A 41 -15.93 11.05 8.69
CA THR A 41 -16.72 10.56 7.55
C THR A 41 -17.72 9.50 8.00
N ILE A 42 -18.69 9.19 7.13
CA ILE A 42 -19.69 8.15 7.41
C ILE A 42 -19.07 6.77 7.66
N TYR A 43 -17.83 6.52 7.25
CA TYR A 43 -17.16 5.22 7.34
C TYR A 43 -16.81 4.80 8.78
N GLU A 44 -16.90 5.71 9.75
CA GLU A 44 -16.75 5.42 11.18
C GLU A 44 -18.02 4.85 11.82
N TYR A 45 -19.12 4.82 11.06
CA TYR A 45 -20.43 4.43 11.53
C TYR A 45 -20.96 3.22 10.77
N GLY A 46 -22.05 2.68 11.28
CA GLY A 46 -22.81 1.59 10.69
C GLY A 46 -24.18 1.51 11.35
N ALA A 47 -25.02 0.63 10.82
CA ALA A 47 -26.38 0.41 11.33
C ALA A 47 -26.72 -1.08 11.29
N LEU A 48 -27.61 -1.50 12.19
CA LEU A 48 -28.26 -2.79 12.06
C LEU A 48 -29.25 -2.76 10.89
N THR A 49 -29.33 -3.87 10.16
CA THR A 49 -30.38 -4.06 9.15
C THR A 49 -31.76 -4.06 9.79
N LEU A 50 -32.81 -3.91 8.98
CA LEU A 50 -34.19 -3.78 9.46
C LEU A 50 -34.62 -4.95 10.37
N LEU A 51 -34.10 -6.16 10.11
CA LEU A 51 -34.40 -7.36 10.90
C LEU A 51 -33.47 -7.51 12.13
N GLY A 52 -32.45 -6.68 12.26
CA GLY A 52 -31.47 -6.74 13.36
C GLY A 52 -30.46 -7.89 13.27
N GLU A 53 -30.47 -8.66 12.18
CA GLU A 53 -29.64 -9.86 12.02
C GLU A 53 -28.18 -9.52 11.68
N GLU A 54 -27.94 -8.39 11.02
CA GLU A 54 -26.63 -8.00 10.52
C GLU A 54 -26.33 -6.55 10.85
N TYR A 55 -25.11 -6.30 11.33
CA TYR A 55 -24.57 -4.95 11.46
C TYR A 55 -23.74 -4.58 10.23
N ILE A 56 -24.20 -3.57 9.50
CA ILE A 56 -23.57 -3.09 8.29
C ILE A 56 -22.71 -1.85 8.60
N GLN A 57 -21.40 -1.95 8.40
CA GLN A 57 -20.49 -0.80 8.44
C GLN A 57 -20.56 -0.01 7.14
N PHE A 58 -20.73 1.32 7.22
CA PHE A 58 -20.85 2.14 6.02
C PHE A 58 -19.56 2.23 5.19
N LYS A 59 -18.41 1.84 5.76
CA LYS A 59 -17.13 1.72 5.03
C LYS A 59 -17.23 0.85 3.78
N GLN A 60 -18.14 -0.13 3.75
CA GLN A 60 -18.36 -0.97 2.58
C GLN A 60 -18.91 -0.22 1.36
N PHE A 61 -19.47 0.97 1.55
CA PHE A 61 -19.96 1.84 0.48
C PHE A 61 -18.92 2.85 -0.02
N ALA A 62 -17.64 2.66 0.34
CA ALA A 62 -16.56 3.54 -0.12
C ALA A 62 -16.53 3.65 -1.65
N GLY A 63 -16.39 4.89 -2.14
CA GLY A 63 -16.40 5.20 -3.57
C GLY A 63 -17.80 5.26 -4.21
N LYS A 64 -18.87 5.24 -3.41
CA LYS A 64 -20.26 5.44 -3.85
C LYS A 64 -20.83 6.74 -3.29
N HIS A 65 -21.77 7.34 -4.01
CA HIS A 65 -22.66 8.35 -3.44
C HIS A 65 -23.73 7.65 -2.60
N VAL A 66 -23.88 8.05 -1.35
CA VAL A 66 -24.82 7.46 -0.39
C VAL A 66 -25.82 8.53 0.03
N LEU A 67 -27.12 8.23 -0.08
CA LEU A 67 -28.21 9.10 0.36
C LEU A 67 -28.84 8.51 1.62
N PHE A 68 -28.86 9.29 2.71
CA PHE A 68 -29.55 8.92 3.94
C PHE A 68 -30.97 9.50 3.92
N VAL A 69 -31.98 8.63 4.06
CA VAL A 69 -33.39 9.02 4.08
C VAL A 69 -34.01 8.50 5.38
N ASN A 70 -34.55 9.40 6.19
CA ASN A 70 -35.39 9.04 7.32
C ASN A 70 -36.81 8.73 6.81
N VAL A 71 -37.34 7.56 7.14
CA VAL A 71 -38.65 7.07 6.69
C VAL A 71 -39.58 6.85 7.88
N ALA A 72 -40.88 7.04 7.67
CA ALA A 72 -41.94 6.73 8.63
C ALA A 72 -43.17 6.20 7.88
N THR A 73 -43.95 5.34 8.53
CA THR A 73 -45.24 4.85 8.03
C THR A 73 -46.37 5.42 8.91
N TYR A 74 -47.51 5.74 8.30
CA TYR A 74 -48.70 6.24 8.98
C TYR A 74 -49.52 5.13 9.61
#